data_AF-A0A3D3VUX4-F1
#
_entry.id   AF-A0A3D3VUX4-F1
#
_cell.length_a   1.000
_cell.length_b   1.000
_cell.length_c   1.000
_cell.angle_alpha   90.00
_cell.angle_beta   90.00
_cell.angle_gamma   90.00
#
_symmetry.space_group_name_H-M   'P 1'
#
loop_
_entity.id
_entity.type
_entity.pdbx_description
1 polymer ?
#
loop_
_entity_poly.entity_id
_entity_poly.type
_entity_poly.pdbx_seq_one_letter_code
_entity_poly.pdbx_strand_id
1 'polypeptide(L)'
;HVGKVDDVFSPGDSVLVMVKEIDDMGRINLSRRRALEKKSEPEMAERFADAFVLEDAREERIKALPPSNDRDRNQRGGAPRPGGRPGGDRPSGDRRSHSGPPRRSGSGDRNRDR
;
A
#
# COMPACT_ATOMS: atom_id res chain seq x y z
N HIS A 1 15.29 5.39 -1.02
CA HIS A 1 13.84 5.42 -0.78
C HIS A 1 13.30 6.55 -1.63
N VAL A 2 12.31 6.29 -2.50
CA VAL A 2 11.76 7.31 -3.41
C VAL A 2 10.56 7.97 -2.75
N GLY A 3 10.50 9.30 -2.84
CA GLY A 3 9.37 10.17 -2.47
C GLY A 3 8.11 9.83 -3.24
N LYS A 4 7.90 10.57 -4.30
CA LYS A 4 6.84 10.32 -5.27
C LYS A 4 7.48 9.78 -6.54
N VAL A 5 6.74 8.93 -7.24
CA VAL A 5 7.18 8.41 -8.54
C VAL A 5 7.32 9.56 -9.55
N ASP A 6 6.45 10.56 -9.43
CA ASP A 6 6.44 11.77 -10.27
C ASP A 6 7.71 12.62 -10.12
N ASP A 7 8.46 12.48 -9.01
CA ASP A 7 9.74 13.17 -8.81
C ASP A 7 10.87 12.52 -9.63
N VAL A 8 10.66 11.30 -10.10
CA VAL A 8 11.66 10.43 -10.72
C VAL A 8 11.37 10.17 -12.19
N PHE A 9 10.10 10.12 -12.58
CA PHE A 9 9.66 9.74 -13.93
C PHE A 9 8.70 10.77 -14.51
N SER A 10 8.82 10.97 -15.83
CA SER A 10 7.85 11.72 -16.61
C SER A 10 7.20 10.83 -17.67
N PRO A 11 5.94 11.10 -18.09
CA PRO A 11 5.34 10.39 -19.21
C PRO A 11 6.19 10.50 -20.47
N GLY A 12 6.44 9.37 -21.13
CA GLY A 12 7.33 9.30 -22.30
C GLY A 12 8.77 8.91 -21.98
N ASP A 13 9.15 8.82 -20.70
CA ASP A 13 10.46 8.30 -20.30
C ASP A 13 10.61 6.82 -20.69
N SER A 14 11.71 6.49 -21.36
CA SER A 14 12.15 5.11 -21.53
C SER A 14 12.79 4.60 -20.22
N VAL A 15 12.38 3.41 -19.79
CA VAL A 15 12.82 2.80 -18.52
C VAL A 15 13.12 1.31 -18.70
N LEU A 16 14.26 0.85 -18.18
CA LEU A 16 14.61 -0.56 -18.16
C LEU A 16 14.00 -1.25 -16.93
N VAL A 17 13.20 -2.30 -17.17
CA VAL A 17 12.44 -3.00 -16.13
C VAL A 17 12.47 -4.51 -16.32
N MET A 18 12.25 -5.25 -15.23
CA MET A 18 12.08 -6.69 -15.24
C MET A 18 10.68 -7.08 -14.73
N VAL A 19 10.06 -8.08 -15.35
CA VAL A 19 8.79 -8.64 -14.86
C VAL A 19 9.03 -9.35 -13.53
N LYS A 20 8.21 -9.02 -12.54
CA LYS A 20 8.21 -9.66 -11.22
C LYS A 20 7.21 -10.81 -11.17
N GLU A 21 5.97 -10.54 -11.57
CA GLU A 21 4.85 -11.48 -11.54
C GLU A 21 3.71 -10.98 -12.42
N ILE A 22 2.81 -11.88 -12.78
CA ILE A 22 1.51 -11.59 -13.38
C ILE A 22 0.47 -12.04 -12.37
N ASP A 23 -0.47 -11.18 -12.03
CA ASP A 23 -1.51 -11.53 -11.07
C ASP A 23 -2.71 -12.23 -11.73
N ASP A 24 -3.64 -12.69 -10.89
CA ASP A 24 -4.85 -13.42 -11.33
C ASP A 24 -5.80 -12.56 -12.18
N MET A 25 -5.60 -11.24 -12.20
CA MET A 25 -6.35 -10.29 -13.03
C MET A 25 -5.62 -9.96 -14.35
N GLY A 26 -4.47 -10.59 -14.61
CA GLY A 26 -3.65 -10.36 -15.80
C GLY A 26 -2.82 -9.06 -15.75
N ARG A 27 -2.67 -8.43 -14.58
CA ARG A 27 -1.81 -7.24 -14.42
C ARG A 27 -0.36 -7.68 -14.25
N ILE A 28 0.55 -6.91 -14.83
CA ILE A 28 1.98 -7.21 -14.81
C ILE A 28 2.66 -6.31 -13.79
N ASN A 29 3.28 -6.92 -12.77
CA ASN A 29 4.09 -6.22 -11.80
C ASN A 29 5.54 -6.17 -12.29
N LEU A 30 6.15 -4.98 -12.27
CA LEU A 30 7.48 -4.72 -12.80
C LEU A 30 8.43 -4.29 -11.68
N SER A 31 9.73 -4.53 -11.87
CA SER A 31 10.79 -4.12 -10.95
C SER A 31 12.00 -3.58 -11.71
N ARG A 32 12.29 -2.30 -11.47
CA ARG A 32 13.52 -1.63 -11.95
C ARG A 32 14.76 -2.12 -11.22
N ARG A 33 14.67 -2.30 -9.90
CA ARG A 33 15.80 -2.77 -9.07
C ARG A 33 16.35 -4.11 -9.56
N ARG A 34 15.45 -5.05 -9.90
CA ARG A 34 15.84 -6.36 -10.43
C ARG A 34 16.54 -6.25 -11.79
N ALA A 35 16.16 -5.28 -12.63
CA ALA A 35 16.84 -5.04 -13.90
C ALA A 35 18.28 -4.54 -13.66
N LEU A 36 18.49 -3.65 -12.69
CA LEU A 36 19.82 -3.14 -12.33
C LEU A 36 20.74 -4.22 -11.72
N GLU A 37 20.19 -5.13 -10.92
CA GLU A 37 20.95 -6.27 -10.36
C GLU A 37 21.50 -7.19 -11.46
N LYS A 38 20.88 -7.20 -12.64
CA LYS A 38 21.28 -8.00 -13.81
C LYS A 38 22.32 -7.32 -14.70
N LYS A 39 22.73 -6.09 -14.38
CA LYS A 39 23.76 -5.35 -15.11
C LYS A 39 25.11 -6.07 -15.15
N SER A 40 25.39 -6.94 -14.18
CA SER A 40 26.63 -7.73 -14.15
C SER A 40 26.62 -8.90 -15.15
N GLU A 41 25.48 -9.24 -15.75
CA GLU A 41 25.39 -10.28 -16.76
C GLU A 41 25.82 -9.70 -18.13
N PRO A 42 26.85 -10.27 -18.79
CA PRO A 42 27.44 -9.66 -19.98
C PRO A 42 26.45 -9.54 -21.14
N GLU A 43 25.58 -10.53 -21.33
CA GLU A 43 24.55 -10.48 -22.37
C GLU A 43 23.56 -9.33 -22.18
N MET A 44 23.16 -9.06 -20.94
CA MET A 44 22.25 -7.97 -20.61
C MET A 44 22.96 -6.62 -20.71
N ALA A 45 24.19 -6.55 -20.19
CA ALA A 45 25.02 -5.35 -20.23
C ALA A 45 25.28 -4.87 -21.66
N GLU A 46 25.55 -5.78 -22.60
CA GLU A 46 25.78 -5.44 -24.00
C GLU A 46 24.49 -5.05 -24.71
N ARG A 47 23.42 -5.83 -24.55
CA ARG A 47 22.14 -5.59 -25.25
C ARG A 47 21.42 -4.32 -24.81
N PHE A 48 21.59 -3.92 -23.55
CA PHE A 48 20.89 -2.78 -22.97
C PHE A 48 21.86 -1.71 -22.45
N ALA A 49 23.08 -1.63 -23.01
CA ALA A 49 24.13 -0.71 -22.56
C ALA A 49 23.61 0.73 -22.43
N ASP A 50 22.97 1.26 -23.48
CA ASP A 50 22.42 2.62 -23.50
C ASP A 50 21.37 2.83 -22.41
N ALA A 51 20.50 1.83 -22.20
CA ALA A 51 19.48 1.90 -21.16
C ALA A 51 20.10 1.89 -19.76
N PHE A 52 21.14 1.08 -19.52
CA PHE A 52 21.84 1.07 -18.23
C PHE A 52 22.52 2.41 -17.93
N VAL A 53 23.07 3.11 -18.93
CA VAL A 53 23.62 4.47 -18.73
C VAL A 53 22.55 5.44 -18.27
N LEU A 54 21.38 5.41 -18.92
CA LEU A 54 20.23 6.25 -18.53
C LEU A 54 19.73 5.90 -17.12
N GLU A 55 19.70 4.61 -16.79
CA GLU A 55 19.26 4.15 -15.48
C GLU A 55 20.24 4.47 -14.35
N ASP A 56 21.55 4.40 -14.59
CA ASP A 56 22.55 4.81 -13.60
C ASP A 56 22.42 6.30 -13.28
N ALA A 57 22.30 7.15 -14.30
CA ALA A 57 22.06 8.57 -14.12
C ALA A 57 20.77 8.83 -13.34
N ARG A 58 19.71 8.05 -13.61
CA ARG A 58 18.45 8.13 -12.87
C ARG A 58 18.61 7.66 -11.41
N GLU A 59 19.39 6.61 -11.15
CA GLU A 59 19.65 6.13 -9.78
C GLU A 59 20.40 7.17 -8.95
N GLU A 60 21.39 7.85 -9.53
CA GLU A 60 22.09 8.95 -8.86
C GLU A 60 21.16 10.14 -8.57
N ARG A 61 20.26 10.47 -9.52
CA ARG A 61 19.21 11.48 -9.26
C ARG A 61 18.30 11.08 -8.11
N ILE A 62 17.84 9.83 -8.08
CA ILE A 62 16.99 9.29 -7.00
C ILE A 62 17.70 9.35 -5.66
N LYS A 63 18.99 9.00 -5.63
CA LYS A 63 19.81 9.00 -4.42
C LYS A 63 20.04 10.41 -3.88
N ALA A 64 20.11 11.40 -4.77
CA ALA A 64 20.22 12.81 -4.41
C ALA A 64 18.90 13.43 -3.94
N LEU A 65 17.75 12.79 -4.18
CA LEU A 65 16.47 13.28 -3.68
C LEU A 65 16.42 13.19 -2.14
N PRO A 66 15.80 14.18 -1.47
CA PRO A 66 15.58 14.10 -0.04
C PRO A 66 14.73 12.86 0.28
N PRO A 67 14.95 12.22 1.44
CA PRO A 67 14.09 11.13 1.87
C PRO A 67 12.65 11.63 1.97
N SER A 68 11.72 10.82 1.49
CA SER A 68 10.29 11.09 1.57
C SER A 68 9.89 11.44 3.00
N ASN A 69 9.31 12.63 3.21
CA ASN A 69 8.57 12.89 4.43
C ASN A 69 7.25 12.12 4.35
N ASP A 70 7.17 10.95 4.98
CA ASP A 70 5.96 10.10 5.08
C ASP A 70 4.74 10.84 5.71
N ARG A 71 4.90 12.09 6.16
CA ARG A 71 3.86 12.92 6.79
C ARG A 71 2.67 13.22 5.87
N ASP A 72 2.81 13.11 4.54
CA ASP A 72 1.68 13.29 3.61
C ASP A 72 0.88 12.01 3.36
N ARG A 73 1.44 10.82 3.61
CA ARG A 73 0.69 9.55 3.46
C ARG A 73 -0.41 9.38 4.50
N ASN A 74 -0.21 9.93 5.70
CA ASN A 74 -1.17 9.82 6.80
C ASN A 74 -2.36 10.79 6.70
N GLN A 75 -2.37 11.74 5.76
CA GLN A 75 -3.51 12.68 5.63
C GLN A 75 -4.71 12.09 4.86
N ARG A 76 -4.55 10.96 4.17
CA ARG A 76 -5.69 10.19 3.60
C ARG A 76 -6.38 9.28 4.62
N GLY A 77 -5.96 9.31 5.89
CA GLY A 77 -6.63 8.65 7.01
C GLY A 77 -7.33 9.67 7.91
N GLY A 78 -8.50 10.15 7.46
CA GLY A 78 -9.55 10.76 8.30
C GLY A 78 -9.13 11.80 9.33
N ALA A 79 -9.39 13.08 9.04
CA ALA A 79 -9.59 14.06 10.10
C ALA A 79 -10.57 13.49 11.15
N PRO A 80 -10.27 13.54 12.46
CA PRO A 80 -11.26 13.22 13.47
C PRO A 80 -12.45 14.13 13.24
N ARG A 81 -13.62 13.55 12.94
CA ARG A 81 -14.86 14.32 12.91
C ARG A 81 -14.98 15.07 14.25
N PRO A 82 -15.17 16.39 14.26
CA PRO A 82 -15.38 17.13 15.49
C PRO A 82 -16.73 16.67 16.06
N GLY A 83 -16.69 15.86 17.11
CA GLY A 83 -17.90 15.31 17.76
C GLY A 83 -17.74 13.95 18.44
N GLY A 84 -16.62 13.26 18.29
CA GLY A 84 -16.35 12.01 19.03
C GLY A 84 -15.95 12.27 20.48
N ARG A 85 -16.88 12.02 21.42
CA ARG A 85 -16.71 12.23 22.87
C ARG A 85 -15.38 11.66 23.43
N PRO A 86 -14.69 12.38 24.33
CA PRO A 86 -13.50 11.90 25.01
C PRO A 86 -13.86 11.00 26.19
N GLY A 87 -13.07 9.95 26.41
CA GLY A 87 -12.93 9.31 27.73
C GLY A 87 -14.10 8.45 28.19
N GLY A 88 -13.86 7.15 28.32
CA GLY A 88 -14.75 6.23 29.02
C GLY A 88 -13.97 5.00 29.41
N ASP A 89 -13.47 5.01 30.64
CA ASP A 89 -12.75 3.94 31.32
C ASP A 89 -13.31 2.55 30.98
N ARG A 90 -12.50 1.70 30.34
CA ARG A 90 -12.77 0.26 30.32
C ARG A 90 -12.15 -0.34 31.58
N PRO A 91 -12.94 -0.79 32.56
CA PRO A 91 -12.38 -1.52 33.68
C PRO A 91 -11.92 -2.89 33.18
N SER A 92 -10.70 -3.23 33.58
CA SER A 92 -10.16 -4.58 33.58
C SER A 92 -11.15 -5.54 34.25
N GLY A 93 -11.62 -6.53 33.51
CA GLY A 93 -12.64 -7.49 33.93
C GLY A 93 -12.22 -8.90 33.54
N ASP A 94 -11.27 -9.42 34.29
CA ASP A 94 -10.95 -10.84 34.39
C ASP A 94 -12.21 -11.64 34.80
N ARG A 95 -12.19 -12.95 34.53
CA ARG A 95 -13.09 -14.02 35.00
C ARG A 95 -14.27 -14.45 34.10
N ARG A 96 -13.96 -15.50 33.32
CA ARG A 96 -14.52 -16.86 33.47
C ARG A 96 -16.06 -17.04 33.44
N SER A 97 -16.47 -17.74 32.38
CA SER A 97 -17.24 -19.00 32.45
C SER A 97 -18.78 -18.92 32.36
N HIS A 98 -19.30 -19.97 31.70
CA HIS A 98 -20.65 -20.56 31.73
C HIS A 98 -21.50 -20.40 30.46
N SER A 99 -21.73 -21.57 29.88
CA SER A 99 -22.73 -21.98 28.89
C SER A 99 -24.16 -21.52 29.22
N GLY A 100 -24.92 -21.08 28.23
CA GLY A 100 -26.39 -20.97 28.30
C GLY A 100 -27.03 -20.63 26.93
N PRO A 101 -28.18 -21.23 26.55
CA PRO A 101 -28.77 -21.11 25.20
C PRO A 101 -29.59 -19.81 25.03
N PRO A 102 -29.94 -19.42 23.78
CA PRO A 102 -30.45 -18.09 23.49
C PRO A 102 -31.92 -17.94 23.88
N ARG A 103 -32.24 -16.85 24.60
CA ARG A 103 -33.63 -16.47 24.89
C ARG A 103 -34.18 -15.56 23.81
N ARG A 104 -35.08 -16.13 23.00
CA ARG A 104 -36.00 -15.47 22.08
C ARG A 104 -36.91 -14.50 22.84
N SER A 105 -36.84 -13.19 22.56
CA SER A 105 -37.87 -12.23 22.98
C SER A 105 -38.62 -11.72 21.74
N GLY A 106 -39.83 -12.26 21.57
CA GLY A 106 -40.83 -11.75 20.64
C GLY A 106 -41.52 -10.52 21.22
N SER A 107 -41.83 -9.57 20.35
CA SER A 107 -42.67 -8.41 20.62
C SER A 107 -43.46 -8.12 19.35
N GLY A 108 -44.78 -8.33 19.39
CA GLY A 108 -45.63 -8.16 18.20
C GLY A 108 -47.10 -8.46 18.44
N ASP A 109 -47.69 -7.87 19.49
CA ASP A 109 -49.13 -7.70 19.62
C ASP A 109 -49.62 -6.72 18.54
N ARG A 110 -50.50 -7.16 17.63
CA ARG A 110 -51.56 -6.32 17.01
C ARG A 110 -52.77 -7.18 16.61
N ASN A 111 -53.76 -7.22 17.49
CA ASN A 111 -55.17 -7.39 17.14
C ASN A 111 -55.62 -6.26 16.19
N ARG A 112 -56.27 -6.61 15.07
CA ARG A 112 -57.41 -5.88 14.46
C ARG A 112 -57.97 -6.71 13.29
N ASP A 113 -59.02 -7.48 13.57
CA ASP A 113 -60.40 -7.40 13.02
C ASP A 113 -60.52 -7.80 11.53
N ARG A 114 -61.26 -8.87 11.21
CA ARG A 114 -62.68 -8.85 10.80
C ARG A 114 -62.93 -8.06 9.52
#